data_AF-A0A964Z5D9-F1
#
_entry.id   AF-A0A964Z5D9-F1
#
_cell.length_a   1.000
_cell.length_b   1.000
_cell.length_c   1.000
_cell.angle_alpha   90.00
_cell.angle_beta   90.00
_cell.angle_gamma   90.00
#
_symmetry.space_group_name_H-M   'P 1'
#
loop_
_entity.id
_entity.type
_entity.pdbx_description
1 polymer ?
#
loop_
_entity_poly.entity_id
_entity_poly.type
_entity_poly.pdbx_seq_one_letter_code
_entity_poly.pdbx_strand_id
1 'polypeptide(L)'
;MCGIIAVLSRPETRAVPDANALLATIDGVLKQLPAGMTTLPGDDPLRAAATAMTGVDTALRGDAGIWLMAGNREFISALTVRLDQLDSWLLAAESLLERSTGVAAASLERSSNLLTALRDAAWSLRKDRIRTALAVDGLAGAGASRSALSAYLSIQQSFSALDRLEVRGRDSAG
;
A
#
# COMPACT_ATOMS: atom_id res chain seq x y z
N MET A 1 -13.60 22.59 13.35
CA MET A 1 -12.18 22.78 12.96
C MET A 1 -12.16 23.11 11.46
N CYS A 2 -11.78 24.32 11.04
CA CYS A 2 -11.75 24.67 9.61
C CYS A 2 -10.43 24.18 8.99
N GLY A 3 -10.42 22.99 8.39
CA GLY A 3 -9.23 22.45 7.73
C GLY A 3 -9.02 23.09 6.36
N ILE A 4 -7.79 23.53 6.08
CA ILE A 4 -7.37 23.97 4.74
C ILE A 4 -6.68 22.79 4.05
N ILE A 5 -7.03 22.51 2.81
CA ILE A 5 -6.34 21.55 1.96
C ILE A 5 -5.68 22.30 0.81
N ALA A 6 -4.39 22.08 0.62
CA ALA A 6 -3.64 22.57 -0.53
C ALA A 6 -2.97 21.36 -1.21
N VAL A 7 -3.29 21.15 -2.49
CA VAL A 7 -2.60 20.16 -3.34
C VAL A 7 -1.61 20.91 -4.22
N LEU A 8 -0.33 20.67 -4.01
CA LEU A 8 0.75 21.25 -4.80
C LEU A 8 1.25 20.20 -5.79
N SER A 9 0.92 20.37 -7.06
CA SER A 9 1.44 19.54 -8.14
C SER A 9 2.73 20.13 -8.69
N ARG A 10 3.73 19.27 -8.84
CA ARG A 10 5.00 19.53 -9.52
C ARG A 10 5.03 18.65 -10.77
N PRO A 11 5.61 19.09 -11.89
CA PRO A 11 5.88 18.20 -13.01
C PRO A 11 6.64 16.95 -12.54
N GLU A 12 6.03 15.79 -12.75
CA GLU A 12 6.64 14.51 -12.39
C GLU A 12 7.85 14.26 -13.30
N THR A 13 8.98 13.94 -12.68
CA THR A 13 10.26 13.71 -13.37
C THR A 13 10.71 12.26 -13.25
N ARG A 14 10.04 11.47 -12.42
CA ARG A 14 10.38 10.07 -12.17
C ARG A 14 9.88 9.20 -13.33
N ALA A 15 10.70 8.23 -13.73
CA ALA A 15 10.29 7.25 -14.73
C ALA A 15 9.09 6.43 -14.24
N VAL A 16 8.25 5.99 -15.18
CA VAL A 16 7.19 5.02 -14.90
C VAL A 16 7.84 3.75 -14.35
N PRO A 17 7.42 3.24 -13.18
CA PRO A 17 7.99 2.00 -12.64
C PRO A 17 7.74 0.82 -13.58
N ASP A 18 8.67 -0.13 -13.59
CA ASP A 18 8.50 -1.38 -14.35
C ASP A 18 7.55 -2.33 -13.61
N ALA A 19 6.45 -2.70 -14.28
CA ALA A 19 5.40 -3.55 -13.71
C ALA A 19 5.95 -4.91 -13.24
N ASN A 20 6.78 -5.54 -14.07
CA ASN A 20 7.30 -6.88 -13.82
C ASN A 20 8.32 -6.87 -12.68
N ALA A 21 9.15 -5.84 -12.59
CA ALA A 21 10.11 -5.66 -11.50
C ALA A 21 9.39 -5.46 -10.15
N LEU A 22 8.30 -4.70 -10.13
CA LEU A 22 7.49 -4.53 -8.91
C LEU A 22 6.81 -5.84 -8.50
N LEU A 23 6.19 -6.56 -9.44
CA LEU A 23 5.56 -7.86 -9.14
C LEU A 23 6.60 -8.89 -8.69
N ALA A 24 7.77 -8.94 -9.33
CA ALA A 24 8.88 -9.82 -8.94
C ALA A 24 9.41 -9.51 -7.54
N THR A 25 9.41 -8.23 -7.14
CA THR A 25 9.78 -7.83 -5.77
C THR A 25 8.80 -8.43 -4.75
N ILE A 26 7.50 -8.34 -5.01
CA ILE A 26 6.47 -8.91 -4.12
C ILE A 26 6.54 -10.43 -4.13
N ASP A 27 6.77 -11.05 -5.29
CA ASP A 27 6.96 -12.50 -5.40
C ASP A 27 8.18 -12.97 -4.60
N GLY A 28 9.25 -12.16 -4.56
CA GLY A 28 10.40 -12.38 -3.69
C GLY A 28 10.06 -12.34 -2.21
N VAL A 29 9.23 -11.37 -1.78
CA VAL A 29 8.71 -11.29 -0.41
C VAL A 29 7.89 -12.53 -0.08
N LEU A 30 6.92 -12.90 -0.92
CA LEU A 30 6.06 -14.07 -0.68
C LEU A 30 6.86 -15.38 -0.61
N LYS A 31 7.94 -15.52 -1.39
CA LYS A 31 8.83 -16.69 -1.30
C LYS A 31 9.59 -16.79 0.02
N GLN A 32 9.89 -15.65 0.66
CA GLN A 32 10.57 -15.61 1.96
C GLN A 32 9.61 -15.83 3.14
N LEU A 33 8.29 -15.76 2.89
CA LEU A 33 7.24 -15.86 3.89
C LEU A 33 6.48 -17.20 3.70
N PRO A 34 6.97 -18.31 4.28
CA PRO A 34 6.40 -19.62 4.03
C PRO A 34 4.95 -19.73 4.54
N ALA A 35 4.11 -20.38 3.74
CA ALA A 35 2.76 -20.75 4.16
C ALA A 35 2.78 -21.88 5.21
N GLY A 36 1.75 -21.96 6.05
CA GLY A 36 1.62 -23.04 7.04
C GLY A 36 2.69 -23.03 8.13
N MET A 37 3.28 -21.86 8.42
CA MET A 37 4.34 -21.73 9.42
C MET A 37 3.83 -22.11 10.83
N THR A 38 4.65 -22.80 11.61
CA THR A 38 4.39 -23.11 13.03
C THR A 38 5.12 -22.15 13.97
N THR A 39 6.11 -21.45 13.44
CA THR A 39 6.90 -20.42 14.13
C THR A 39 7.06 -19.22 13.21
N LEU A 40 7.09 -18.01 13.77
CA LEU A 40 7.37 -16.82 12.99
C LEU A 40 8.78 -16.85 12.38
N PRO A 41 8.98 -16.27 11.18
CA PRO A 41 10.31 -15.97 10.69
C PRO A 41 11.06 -15.08 11.67
N GLY A 42 12.39 -15.15 11.64
CA GLY A 42 13.22 -14.21 12.40
C GLY A 42 12.99 -12.75 11.97
N ASP A 43 13.45 -11.82 12.81
CA ASP A 43 13.26 -10.37 12.58
C ASP A 43 13.85 -9.89 11.24
N ASP A 44 14.95 -10.47 10.77
CA ASP A 44 15.63 -10.03 9.53
C ASP A 44 14.80 -10.28 8.26
N PRO A 45 14.25 -11.51 8.01
CA PRO A 45 13.28 -11.73 6.93
C PRO A 45 12.07 -10.79 7.00
N LEU A 46 11.50 -10.55 8.18
CA LEU A 46 10.34 -9.66 8.35
C LEU A 46 10.70 -8.21 8.02
N ARG A 47 11.87 -7.74 8.46
CA ARG A 47 12.39 -6.41 8.14
C ARG A 47 12.65 -6.24 6.64
N ALA A 48 13.23 -7.25 6.01
CA ALA A 48 13.46 -7.25 4.57
C ALA A 48 12.13 -7.19 3.80
N ALA A 49 11.14 -7.98 4.21
CA ALA A 49 9.80 -7.97 3.62
C ALA A 49 9.10 -6.60 3.76
N ALA A 50 9.10 -6.02 4.96
CA ALA A 50 8.50 -4.70 5.21
C ALA A 50 9.20 -3.60 4.40
N THR A 51 10.53 -3.65 4.29
CA THR A 51 11.32 -2.71 3.49
C THR A 51 10.99 -2.83 2.00
N ALA A 52 10.93 -4.05 1.47
CA ALA A 52 10.59 -4.30 0.08
C ALA A 52 9.16 -3.81 -0.25
N MET A 53 8.18 -4.14 0.58
CA MET A 53 6.79 -3.69 0.38
C MET A 53 6.64 -2.17 0.47
N THR A 54 7.37 -1.52 1.39
CA THR A 54 7.44 -0.05 1.47
C THR A 54 8.08 0.56 0.22
N GLY A 55 9.09 -0.11 -0.34
CA GLY A 55 9.71 0.26 -1.62
C GLY A 55 8.72 0.21 -2.78
N VAL A 56 7.89 -0.84 -2.85
CA VAL A 56 6.83 -0.96 -3.86
C VAL A 56 5.78 0.15 -3.70
N ASP A 57 5.31 0.42 -2.47
CA ASP A 57 4.39 1.54 -2.21
C ASP A 57 4.99 2.86 -2.72
N THR A 58 6.26 3.11 -2.36
CA THR A 58 6.98 4.33 -2.73
C THR A 58 7.10 4.48 -4.24
N ALA A 59 7.40 3.39 -4.96
CA ALA A 59 7.50 3.40 -6.42
C ALA A 59 6.16 3.76 -7.08
N LEU A 60 5.03 3.39 -6.48
CA LEU A 60 3.68 3.64 -6.99
C LEU A 60 3.08 5.00 -6.56
N ARG A 61 3.83 5.85 -5.84
CA ARG A 61 3.34 7.18 -5.44
C ARG A 61 3.30 8.17 -6.61
N GLY A 62 2.33 9.07 -6.58
CA GLY A 62 2.26 10.19 -7.53
C GLY A 62 1.95 9.78 -8.96
N ASP A 63 2.23 10.69 -9.89
CA ASP A 63 1.87 10.55 -11.30
C ASP A 63 2.51 9.34 -11.95
N ALA A 64 3.78 9.04 -11.66
CA ALA A 64 4.46 7.91 -12.28
C ALA A 64 3.81 6.55 -11.93
N GLY A 65 3.25 6.43 -10.72
CA GLY A 65 2.45 5.26 -10.34
C GLY A 65 1.08 5.24 -11.03
N ILE A 66 0.43 6.39 -11.16
CA ILE A 66 -0.83 6.51 -11.90
C ILE A 66 -0.64 6.15 -13.38
N TRP A 67 0.44 6.61 -14.02
CA TRP A 67 0.73 6.27 -15.41
C TRP A 67 0.98 4.78 -15.63
N LEU A 68 1.47 4.06 -14.62
CA LEU A 68 1.58 2.59 -14.67
C LEU A 68 0.22 1.91 -14.50
N MET A 69 -0.61 2.39 -13.57
CA MET A 69 -1.83 1.71 -13.14
C MET A 69 -3.07 2.07 -13.97
N ALA A 70 -3.18 3.30 -14.49
CA ALA A 70 -4.32 3.75 -15.27
C ALA A 70 -4.49 2.90 -16.54
N GLY A 71 -5.71 2.38 -16.77
CA GLY A 71 -6.00 1.40 -17.82
C GLY A 71 -5.33 0.02 -17.69
N ASN A 72 -4.40 -0.18 -16.75
CA ASN A 72 -3.62 -1.42 -16.61
C ASN A 72 -4.28 -2.40 -15.65
N ARG A 73 -5.39 -3.00 -16.09
CA ARG A 73 -6.19 -3.95 -15.29
C ARG A 73 -5.41 -5.21 -14.91
N GLU A 74 -4.51 -5.66 -15.79
CA GLU A 74 -3.69 -6.85 -15.55
C GLU A 74 -2.75 -6.62 -14.36
N PHE A 75 -2.01 -5.51 -14.34
CA PHE A 75 -1.14 -5.17 -13.22
C PHE A 75 -1.92 -5.01 -11.90
N ILE A 76 -3.07 -4.32 -11.92
CA ILE A 76 -3.90 -4.13 -10.73
C ILE A 76 -4.39 -5.48 -10.20
N SER A 77 -4.86 -6.37 -11.07
CA SER A 77 -5.30 -7.71 -10.70
C SER A 77 -4.15 -8.54 -10.11
N ALA A 78 -3.01 -8.56 -10.79
CA ALA A 78 -1.81 -9.28 -10.36
C ALA A 78 -1.27 -8.78 -9.01
N LEU A 79 -1.29 -7.47 -8.77
CA LEU A 79 -0.92 -6.85 -7.51
C LEU A 79 -1.92 -7.23 -6.40
N THR A 80 -3.22 -7.16 -6.68
CA THR A 80 -4.28 -7.50 -5.72
C THR A 80 -4.15 -8.94 -5.24
N VAL A 81 -3.96 -9.90 -6.15
CA VAL A 81 -3.78 -11.32 -5.82
C VAL A 81 -2.60 -11.56 -4.88
N ARG A 82 -1.50 -10.84 -5.07
CA ARG A 82 -0.31 -10.96 -4.21
C ARG A 82 -0.54 -10.34 -2.84
N LEU A 83 -1.24 -9.21 -2.80
CA LEU A 83 -1.64 -8.61 -1.53
C LEU A 83 -2.60 -9.53 -0.76
N ASP A 84 -3.48 -10.28 -1.44
CA ASP A 84 -4.41 -11.21 -0.79
C ASP A 84 -3.65 -12.39 -0.15
N GLN A 85 -2.60 -12.87 -0.81
CA GLN A 85 -1.70 -13.87 -0.26
C GLN A 85 -0.94 -13.34 0.95
N LEU A 86 -0.43 -12.09 0.87
CA LEU A 86 0.25 -11.45 1.99
C LEU A 86 -0.67 -11.24 3.19
N ASP A 87 -1.91 -10.80 2.97
CA ASP A 87 -2.89 -10.60 4.04
C ASP A 87 -3.24 -11.92 4.72
N SER A 88 -3.42 -12.99 3.93
CA SER A 88 -3.64 -14.34 4.47
C SER A 88 -2.47 -14.82 5.34
N TRP A 89 -1.25 -14.50 4.92
CA TRP A 89 -0.04 -14.81 5.67
C TRP A 89 0.07 -13.97 6.96
N LEU A 90 -0.22 -12.67 6.89
CA LEU A 90 -0.20 -11.75 8.04
C LEU A 90 -1.19 -12.18 9.13
N LEU A 91 -2.41 -12.58 8.75
CA LEU A 91 -3.40 -13.09 9.70
C LEU A 91 -2.92 -14.34 10.44
N ALA A 92 -2.26 -15.27 9.72
CA ALA A 92 -1.68 -16.46 10.33
C ALA A 92 -0.51 -16.11 11.27
N ALA A 93 0.35 -15.18 10.87
CA ALA A 93 1.47 -14.69 11.66
C ALA A 93 1.02 -14.01 12.96
N GLU A 94 -0.01 -13.16 12.90
CA GLU A 94 -0.62 -12.52 14.08
C GLU A 94 -1.17 -13.56 15.06
N SER A 95 -1.92 -14.54 14.56
CA SER A 95 -2.46 -15.61 15.39
C SER A 95 -1.36 -16.44 16.08
N LEU A 96 -0.20 -16.61 15.45
CA LEU A 96 0.97 -17.27 16.07
C LEU A 96 1.59 -16.40 17.16
N LEU A 97 1.71 -15.09 16.92
CA LEU A 97 2.25 -14.15 17.89
C LEU A 97 1.38 -14.11 19.16
N GLU A 98 0.05 -14.11 19.02
CA GLU A 98 -0.90 -14.14 20.14
C GLU A 98 -0.80 -15.42 21.00
N ARG A 99 -0.48 -16.56 20.38
CA ARG A 99 -0.33 -17.85 21.06
C ARG A 99 1.06 -18.10 21.63
N SER A 100 2.01 -17.20 21.37
CA SER A 100 3.40 -17.38 21.76
C SER A 100 3.59 -17.24 23.27
N THR A 101 3.99 -18.33 23.94
CA THR A 101 4.28 -18.35 25.38
C THR A 101 5.77 -18.53 25.64
N GLY A 102 6.30 -17.91 26.70
CA GLY A 102 7.71 -18.08 27.11
C GLY A 102 8.72 -17.29 26.26
N VAL A 103 8.26 -16.44 25.36
CA VAL A 103 9.09 -15.49 24.60
C VAL A 103 9.25 -14.19 25.40
N ALA A 104 10.45 -13.62 25.41
CA ALA A 104 10.71 -12.33 26.04
C ALA A 104 9.84 -11.22 25.42
N ALA A 105 9.23 -10.37 26.25
CA ALA A 105 8.33 -9.29 25.82
C ALA A 105 8.96 -8.38 24.74
N ALA A 106 10.24 -8.02 24.90
CA ALA A 106 10.97 -7.20 23.92
C ALA A 106 11.15 -7.88 22.55
N SER A 107 11.11 -9.22 22.48
CA SER A 107 11.13 -9.94 21.19
C SER A 107 9.75 -9.92 20.54
N LEU A 108 8.69 -10.12 21.33
CA LEU A 108 7.31 -10.05 20.83
C LEU A 108 6.98 -8.67 20.29
N GLU A 109 7.37 -7.61 20.99
CA GLU A 109 7.17 -6.23 20.56
C GLU A 109 7.89 -5.93 19.24
N ARG A 110 9.15 -6.38 19.09
CA ARG A 110 9.90 -6.23 17.83
C ARG A 110 9.21 -6.92 16.66
N SER A 111 8.82 -8.18 16.81
CA SER A 111 8.14 -8.91 15.74
C SER A 111 6.76 -8.31 15.44
N SER A 112 6.01 -7.86 16.45
CA SER A 112 4.73 -7.16 16.28
C SER A 112 4.86 -5.86 15.48
N ASN A 113 5.91 -5.07 15.77
CA ASN A 113 6.19 -3.84 15.04
C ASN A 113 6.55 -4.11 13.57
N LEU A 114 7.30 -5.18 13.29
CA LEU A 114 7.64 -5.58 11.92
C LEU A 114 6.41 -6.08 11.13
N LEU A 115 5.53 -6.85 11.76
CA LEU A 115 4.26 -7.27 11.17
C LEU A 115 3.35 -6.08 10.88
N THR A 116 3.30 -5.11 11.80
CA THR A 116 2.54 -3.87 11.63
C THR A 116 3.07 -3.06 10.44
N ALA A 117 4.38 -2.89 10.31
CA ALA A 117 4.98 -2.19 9.16
C ALA A 117 4.65 -2.87 7.83
N LEU A 118 4.64 -4.21 7.79
CA LEU A 118 4.27 -4.97 6.60
C LEU A 118 2.78 -4.81 6.26
N ARG A 119 1.91 -4.82 7.28
CA ARG A 119 0.47 -4.56 7.15
C ARG A 119 0.18 -3.15 6.64
N ASP A 120 0.87 -2.15 7.17
CA ASP A 120 0.73 -0.75 6.76
C ASP A 120 1.11 -0.56 5.29
N ALA A 121 2.19 -1.20 4.84
CA ALA A 121 2.60 -1.17 3.43
C ALA A 121 1.54 -1.83 2.52
N ALA A 122 1.03 -3.00 2.90
CA ALA A 122 -0.06 -3.67 2.16
C ALA A 122 -1.33 -2.81 2.12
N TRP A 123 -1.69 -2.20 3.25
CA TRP A 123 -2.83 -1.30 3.36
C TRP A 123 -2.67 -0.07 2.46
N SER A 124 -1.51 0.58 2.46
CA SER A 124 -1.22 1.74 1.60
C SER A 124 -1.35 1.37 0.11
N LEU A 125 -0.81 0.21 -0.29
CA LEU A 125 -0.94 -0.28 -1.67
C LEU A 125 -2.41 -0.43 -2.08
N ARG A 126 -3.25 -1.01 -1.21
CA ARG A 126 -4.68 -1.18 -1.51
C ARG A 126 -5.44 0.15 -1.49
N LYS A 127 -5.38 0.86 -0.37
CA LYS A 127 -6.28 1.96 -0.03
C LYS A 127 -5.81 3.30 -0.58
N ASP A 128 -4.52 3.47 -0.83
CA ASP A 128 -3.98 4.73 -1.33
C ASP A 128 -3.42 4.63 -2.76
N ARG A 129 -2.93 3.46 -3.21
CA ARG A 129 -2.45 3.29 -4.61
C ARG A 129 -3.54 2.77 -5.53
N ILE A 130 -3.98 1.53 -5.33
CA ILE A 130 -4.96 0.86 -6.20
C ILE A 130 -6.28 1.63 -6.23
N ARG A 131 -6.86 1.95 -5.05
CA ARG A 131 -8.12 2.71 -4.99
C ARG A 131 -8.04 4.05 -5.72
N THR A 132 -6.94 4.79 -5.53
CA THR A 132 -6.73 6.08 -6.20
C THR A 132 -6.61 5.91 -7.70
N ALA A 133 -5.83 4.92 -8.16
CA ALA A 133 -5.68 4.64 -9.58
C ALA A 133 -7.03 4.31 -10.24
N LEU A 134 -7.85 3.47 -9.62
CA LEU A 134 -9.18 3.12 -10.12
C LEU A 134 -10.12 4.33 -10.16
N ALA A 135 -10.07 5.20 -9.13
CA ALA A 135 -10.88 6.43 -9.11
C ALA A 135 -10.44 7.42 -10.19
N VAL A 136 -9.12 7.62 -10.37
CA VAL A 136 -8.56 8.48 -11.41
C VAL A 136 -8.91 7.94 -12.80
N ASP A 137 -8.78 6.63 -13.03
CA ASP A 137 -9.14 5.99 -14.30
C ASP A 137 -10.63 6.16 -14.62
N GLY A 138 -11.50 5.97 -13.61
CA GLY A 138 -12.94 6.18 -13.74
C GLY A 138 -13.34 7.62 -14.04
N LEU A 139 -12.63 8.61 -13.48
CA LEU A 139 -12.88 10.04 -13.72
C LEU A 139 -12.31 10.53 -15.05
N ALA A 140 -11.11 10.08 -15.41
CA ALA A 140 -10.40 10.54 -16.60
C ALA A 140 -10.92 9.87 -17.89
N GLY A 141 -11.43 8.64 -17.77
CA GLY A 141 -11.91 7.85 -18.90
C GLY A 141 -10.80 7.14 -19.66
N ALA A 142 -11.22 6.19 -20.51
CA ALA A 142 -10.30 5.36 -21.27
C ALA A 142 -9.44 6.19 -22.25
N GLY A 143 -8.13 5.93 -22.26
CA GLY A 143 -7.19 6.60 -23.17
C GLY A 143 -6.86 8.05 -22.78
N ALA A 144 -7.19 8.47 -21.55
CA ALA A 144 -6.85 9.80 -21.04
C ALA A 144 -5.36 10.10 -21.19
N SER A 145 -5.04 11.35 -21.54
CA SER A 145 -3.66 11.81 -21.63
C SER A 145 -2.99 11.83 -20.24
N ARG A 146 -1.65 11.81 -20.21
CA ARG A 146 -0.89 11.92 -18.95
C ARG A 146 -1.26 13.20 -18.17
N SER A 147 -1.46 14.32 -18.87
CA SER A 147 -1.86 15.58 -18.23
C SER A 147 -3.26 15.49 -17.62
N ALA A 148 -4.20 14.81 -18.28
CA ALA A 148 -5.52 14.56 -17.72
C ALA A 148 -5.44 13.67 -16.48
N LEU A 149 -4.66 12.58 -16.53
CA LEU A 149 -4.44 11.69 -15.38
C LEU A 149 -3.84 12.44 -14.18
N SER A 150 -2.83 13.30 -14.39
CA SER A 150 -2.24 14.14 -13.33
C SER A 150 -3.25 15.14 -12.73
N ALA A 151 -4.09 15.74 -13.58
CA ALA A 151 -5.15 16.65 -13.11
C ALA A 151 -6.18 15.91 -12.25
N TYR A 152 -6.65 14.75 -12.70
CA TYR A 152 -7.60 13.94 -11.93
C TYR A 152 -6.99 13.32 -10.67
N LEU A 153 -5.69 13.01 -10.65
CA LEU A 153 -5.00 12.64 -9.42
C LEU A 153 -5.06 13.77 -8.39
N SER A 154 -4.80 15.01 -8.80
CA SER A 154 -4.84 16.18 -7.91
C SER A 154 -6.25 16.41 -7.34
N ILE A 155 -7.28 16.24 -8.18
CA ILE A 155 -8.69 16.31 -7.77
C ILE A 155 -9.01 15.19 -6.77
N GLN A 156 -8.64 13.95 -7.08
CA GLN A 156 -8.91 12.80 -6.22
C GLN A 156 -8.20 12.89 -4.85
N GLN A 157 -6.99 13.46 -4.81
CA GLN A 157 -6.28 13.75 -3.57
C GLN A 157 -7.03 14.80 -2.73
N SER A 158 -7.56 15.83 -3.38
CA SER A 158 -8.38 16.85 -2.73
C SER A 158 -9.64 16.23 -2.12
N PHE A 159 -10.37 15.40 -2.87
CA PHE A 159 -11.56 14.70 -2.37
C PHE A 159 -11.24 13.73 -1.23
N SER A 160 -10.16 12.95 -1.36
CA SER A 160 -9.74 12.02 -0.30
C SER A 160 -9.33 12.75 0.99
N ALA A 161 -8.76 13.95 0.87
CA ALA A 161 -8.44 14.78 2.02
C ALA A 161 -9.69 15.40 2.66
N LEU A 162 -10.66 15.85 1.86
CA LEU A 162 -11.94 16.36 2.36
C LEU A 162 -12.72 15.29 3.14
N ASP A 163 -12.83 14.09 2.59
CA ASP A 163 -13.48 12.93 3.24
C ASP A 163 -12.85 12.62 4.61
N ARG A 164 -11.52 12.64 4.70
CA ARG A 164 -10.79 12.46 5.97
C ARG A 164 -11.03 13.60 6.97
N LEU A 165 -11.27 14.84 6.52
CA LEU A 165 -11.61 15.96 7.39
C LEU A 165 -13.05 15.89 7.88
N GLU A 166 -13.99 15.45 7.04
CA GLU A 166 -15.40 15.30 7.38
C GLU A 166 -15.59 14.29 8.52
N VAL A 167 -14.93 13.13 8.43
CA VAL A 167 -14.95 12.11 9.50
C VAL A 167 -14.48 12.67 10.83
N ARG A 168 -13.35 13.40 10.84
CA ARG A 168 -12.79 13.99 12.07
C ARG A 168 -13.63 15.14 12.62
N GLY A 169 -14.28 15.91 11.75
CA GLY A 169 -15.17 17.01 12.12
C GLY A 169 -16.44 16.52 12.82
N ARG A 170 -16.98 15.37 12.38
CA ARG A 170 -18.13 14.72 13.00
C ARG A 170 -17.83 14.20 14.41
N ASP A 171 -16.69 13.54 14.59
CA ASP A 171 -16.27 12.99 15.88
C ASP A 171 -15.85 14.07 16.90
N SER A 172 -15.66 15.32 16.45
CA SER A 172 -15.33 16.46 17.32
C SER A 172 -16.55 17.25 17.81
N ALA A 173 -17.76 16.91 17.34
CA ALA A 173 -19.01 17.62 17.66
C ALA A 173 -19.96 16.82 18.58
N GLY A 174 -19.49 15.68 19.11
CA GLY A 174 -20.21 14.82 20.05
C GLY A 174 -19.59 14.83 21.44
#